data_AF-A0A564Q8U9-F1
#
_entry.id   AF-A0A564Q8U9-F1
#
_cell.length_a   1.000
_cell.length_b   1.000
_cell.length_c   1.000
_cell.angle_alpha   90.00
_cell.angle_beta   90.00
_cell.angle_gamma   90.00
#
_symmetry.space_group_name_H-M   'P 1'
#
loop_
_entity.id
_entity.type
_entity.pdbx_description
1 polymer ?
#
loop_
_entity_poly.entity_id
_entity_poly.type
_entity_poly.pdbx_seq_one_letter_code
_entity_poly.pdbx_strand_id
1 'polypeptide(L)' 'MEMGTLAVIMGGHVRVGMEDNIYLERGVLAKSNSELVAKIARISKELGREIATPDEARKILSIEKK' A
#
# COMPACT_ATOMS: atom_id res chain seq x y z
N MET A 1 -6.69 8.11 0.87
CA MET A 1 -5.29 7.75 1.21
C MET A 1 -5.09 7.81 2.72
N GLU A 2 -5.83 8.66 3.43
CA GLU A 2 -5.75 8.84 4.89
C GLU A 2 -5.90 7.53 5.67
N MET A 3 -6.89 6.70 5.33
CA MET A 3 -7.12 5.41 6.03
C MET A 3 -5.94 4.43 5.86
N GLY A 4 -5.33 4.41 4.68
CA GLY A 4 -4.12 3.60 4.43
C GLY A 4 -2.96 4.09 5.30
N THR A 5 -2.73 5.40 5.34
CA THR A 5 -1.70 6.01 6.20
C THR A 5 -1.94 5.73 7.68
N LEU A 6 -3.19 5.82 8.15
CA LEU A 6 -3.54 5.48 9.54
C LEU A 6 -3.20 4.02 9.86
N ALA A 7 -3.51 3.08 8.96
CA ALA A 7 -3.15 1.68 9.14
C ALA A 7 -1.62 1.48 9.23
N VAL A 8 -0.82 2.19 8.43
CA VAL A 8 0.66 2.17 8.53
C VAL A 8 1.12 2.61 9.92
N ILE A 9 0.60 3.73 10.42
CA ILE A 9 0.95 4.30 11.73
C ILE A 9 0.61 3.32 12.86
N MET A 10 -0.55 2.66 12.76
CA MET A 10 -1.00 1.66 13.75
C MET A 10 -0.27 0.32 13.64
N GLY A 11 0.66 0.18 12.70
CA GLY A 11 1.42 -1.05 12.51
C GLY A 11 0.69 -2.14 11.71
N GLY A 12 -0.37 -1.79 10.99
CA GLY A 12 -1.13 -2.69 10.13
C GLY A 12 -0.58 -2.85 8.70
N HIS A 13 -1.34 -3.54 7.87
CA HIS A 13 -1.10 -3.69 6.43
C HIS A 13 -2.08 -2.82 5.64
N VAL A 14 -1.71 -2.46 4.41
CA VAL A 14 -2.50 -1.57 3.56
C VAL A 14 -2.83 -2.25 2.24
N ARG A 15 -4.05 -2.00 1.77
CA ARG A 15 -4.51 -2.33 0.43
C ARG A 15 -4.79 -1.04 -0.33
N VAL A 16 -4.39 -1.01 -1.60
CA VAL A 16 -4.69 0.08 -2.55
C VAL A 16 -4.96 -0.50 -3.93
N GLY A 17 -5.70 0.24 -4.74
CA GLY A 17 -5.96 -0.10 -6.14
C GLY A 17 -7.19 0.64 -6.67
N MET A 18 -7.34 0.67 -7.98
CA MET A 18 -8.48 1.26 -8.67
C MET A 18 -9.80 0.51 -8.39
N GLU A 19 -9.72 -0.73 -7.89
CA GLU A 19 -10.87 -1.46 -7.34
C GLU A 19 -11.50 -0.72 -6.15
N ASP A 20 -10.66 -0.13 -5.29
CA ASP A 20 -11.10 0.55 -4.07
C ASP A 20 -11.27 2.07 -4.30
N ASN A 21 -10.39 2.67 -5.11
CA ASN A 21 -10.41 4.11 -5.39
C ASN A 21 -9.68 4.46 -6.69
N ILE A 22 -10.38 5.16 -7.59
CA ILE A 22 -9.84 5.60 -8.89
C ILE A 22 -9.06 6.94 -8.84
N TYR A 23 -9.04 7.62 -7.69
CA TYR A 23 -8.40 8.93 -7.55
C TYR A 23 -7.02 8.84 -6.87
N LEU A 24 -6.00 9.44 -7.48
CA LEU A 24 -4.68 9.63 -6.87
C LEU A 24 -4.72 10.73 -5.80
N GLU A 25 -5.46 11.80 -6.09
CA GLU A 25 -5.73 12.97 -5.26
C GLU A 25 -7.15 13.44 -5.49
N ARG A 26 -7.64 14.34 -4.62
CA ARG A 26 -8.99 14.89 -4.76
C ARG A 26 -9.13 15.56 -6.14
N GLY A 27 -9.98 14.97 -6.99
CA GLY A 27 -10.23 15.44 -8.35
C GLY A 27 -9.19 15.00 -9.40
N VAL A 28 -8.15 14.24 -9.03
CA VAL A 28 -7.13 13.75 -9.95
C VAL A 28 -7.24 12.24 -10.07
N LEU A 29 -7.68 11.75 -11.22
CA LEU A 29 -7.73 10.31 -11.51
C LEU A 29 -6.33 9.70 -11.52
N ALA A 30 -6.19 8.52 -10.95
CA ALA A 30 -4.99 7.71 -11.09
C ALA A 30 -4.92 7.18 -12.52
N LYS A 31 -3.73 7.24 -13.13
CA LYS A 31 -3.48 6.71 -14.48
C LYS A 31 -3.24 5.20 -14.46
N SER A 32 -2.89 4.65 -13.29
CA SER A 32 -2.62 3.23 -13.10
C SER A 32 -2.72 2.84 -11.63
N ASN A 33 -2.84 1.54 -11.36
CA ASN A 33 -2.67 0.98 -10.02
C ASN A 33 -1.26 1.27 -9.46
N SER A 34 -0.24 1.33 -10.31
CA SER A 34 1.14 1.59 -9.87
C SER A 34 1.33 2.99 -9.28
N GLU A 35 0.58 4.01 -9.72
CA GLU A 35 0.63 5.34 -9.09
C GLU A 35 0.10 5.31 -7.65
N LEU A 36 -0.98 4.56 -7.40
CA LEU A 36 -1.54 4.38 -6.06
C LEU A 36 -0.57 3.63 -5.15
N VAL A 37 0.03 2.55 -5.67
CA VAL A 37 1.05 1.76 -4.96
C VAL A 37 2.29 2.60 -4.65
N ALA A 38 2.79 3.37 -5.62
CA ALA A 38 3.96 4.22 -5.42
C ALA A 38 3.70 5.30 -4.35
N LYS A 39 2.51 5.89 -4.35
CA LYS A 39 2.14 6.90 -3.37
C LYS A 39 2.09 6.35 -1.95
N ILE A 40 1.42 5.21 -1.72
CA ILE A 40 1.39 4.62 -0.38
C ILE A 40 2.78 4.09 0.03
N ALA A 41 3.56 3.52 -0.89
CA ALA A 41 4.91 3.04 -0.61
C ALA A 41 5.85 4.18 -0.17
N ARG A 42 5.76 5.36 -0.82
CA ARG A 42 6.51 6.55 -0.41
C ARG A 42 6.12 6.99 1.00
N ILE A 43 4.82 7.11 1.28
CA ILE A 43 4.30 7.50 2.61
C ILE A 43 4.77 6.52 3.69
N SER A 44 4.70 5.21 3.45
CA SER A 44 5.18 4.20 4.39
C SER A 44 6.67 4.37 4.73
N LYS A 45 7.51 4.63 3.72
CA LYS A 45 8.95 4.88 3.92
C LYS A 45 9.22 6.16 4.69
N GLU A 46 8.50 7.24 4.39
CA GLU A 46 8.59 8.51 5.13
C GLU A 46 8.20 8.34 6.62
N LEU A 47 7.33 7.38 6.93
CA LEU A 47 6.93 6.98 8.29
C LEU A 47 7.85 5.90 8.90
N GLY A 48 8.97 5.58 8.26
CA GLY A 48 9.95 4.60 8.76
C GLY A 48 9.52 3.14 8.65
N ARG A 49 8.56 2.82 7.77
CA ARG A 49 8.04 1.46 7.57
C ARG A 49 8.38 0.94 6.19
N GLU A 50 9.16 -0.13 6.15
CA GLU A 50 9.59 -0.78 4.91
C GLU A 50 8.47 -1.58 4.24
N ILE A 51 8.61 -1.79 2.93
CA ILE A 51 7.65 -2.55 2.10
C ILE A 51 8.13 -3.98 1.95
N ALA A 52 7.30 -4.93 2.39
CA ALA A 52 7.57 -6.34 2.24
C ALA A 52 7.60 -6.76 0.76
N THR A 53 8.62 -7.53 0.40
CA THR A 53 8.67 -8.32 -0.82
C THR A 53 7.60 -9.42 -0.82
N PRO A 54 7.26 -10.01 -1.98
CA PRO A 54 6.33 -11.14 -2.03
C PRO A 54 6.75 -12.34 -1.17
N ASP A 55 8.06 -12.63 -1.08
CA ASP A 55 8.56 -13.73 -0.26
C ASP A 55 8.48 -13.41 1.25
N GLU A 56 8.70 -12.15 1.67
CA GLU A 56 8.46 -11.71 3.05
C GLU A 56 6.97 -11.74 3.40
N ALA A 57 6.10 -11.26 2.50
CA ALA A 57 4.66 -11.30 2.69
C ALA A 57 4.16 -12.74 2.90
N ARG A 58 4.68 -13.72 2.15
CA ARG A 58 4.38 -15.15 2.37
C ARG A 58 4.76 -15.61 3.76
N LYS A 59 5.95 -15.24 4.26
CA LYS A 59 6.40 -15.58 5.61
C LYS A 59 5.50 -14.97 6.68
N ILE A 60 5.14 -13.68 6.53
CA ILE A 60 4.25 -12.96 7.46
C ILE A 60 2.86 -13.60 7.52
N LEU A 61 2.34 -14.02 6.36
CA LEU A 61 0.99 -14.56 6.22
C LEU A 61 0.93 -16.09 6.31
N SER A 62 2.06 -16.77 6.58
CA SER A 62 2.16 -18.23 6.60
C SER A 62 1.64 -18.91 5.33
N ILE A 63 1.96 -18.34 4.16
CA ILE A 63 1.56 -18.87 2.84
C ILE A 63 2.72 -19.66 2.24
N GLU A 64 2.46 -20.92 1.87
CA GLU A 64 3.43 -21.75 1.18
C GLU A 64 3.73 -21.25 -0.25
N LYS A 65 4.97 -21.43 -0.70
CA LYS A 65 5.38 -21.08 -2.06
C LYS A 65 4.86 -22.17 -3.01
N LYS A 66 4.08 -21.77 -4.01
CA LYS A 66 3.70 -22.64 -5.13
C LYS A 66 4.86 -22.78 -6.11
#